data_AF-A0A931CEY8-F1
#
_entry.id   AF-A0A931CEY8-F1
#
_cell.length_a   1.000
_cell.length_b   1.000
_cell.length_c   1.000
_cell.angle_alpha   90.00
_cell.angle_beta   90.00
_cell.angle_gamma   90.00
#
_symmetry.space_group_name_H-M   'P 1'
#
loop_
_entity.id
_entity.type
_entity.pdbx_description
1 polymer ?
#
loop_
_entity_poly.entity_id
_entity_poly.type
_entity_poly.pdbx_seq_one_letter_code
_entity_poly.pdbx_strand_id
1 'polypeptide(L)'
;MIRARRRAAFTAACALGTVLGMVPAAPALADPSGCRKDTTRFGVNTDGMLYATGEGNCGTRVYRVLEVEIKQQIDFQPDPVALKSSDAGSDLYYKASPTGCDNNQRKVYYGRTFFQGHTDYDDTSARVYDVC
;
A
#
# COMPACT_ATOMS: atom_id res chain seq x y z
N MET A 1 39.93 -10.27 -65.23
CA MET A 1 39.40 -8.95 -64.80
C MET A 1 38.08 -8.69 -65.51
N ILE A 2 36.99 -8.49 -64.76
CA ILE A 2 35.76 -7.70 -65.01
C ILE A 2 34.68 -8.23 -64.04
N ARG A 3 34.12 -7.31 -63.25
CA ARG A 3 33.17 -7.54 -62.14
C ARG A 3 31.74 -7.74 -62.67
N ALA A 4 30.96 -8.61 -62.03
CA ALA A 4 29.51 -8.51 -62.02
C ALA A 4 28.97 -8.73 -60.59
N ARG A 5 28.22 -7.73 -60.11
CA ARG A 5 27.64 -7.59 -58.77
C ARG A 5 26.44 -8.53 -58.62
N ARG A 6 26.33 -9.26 -57.50
CA ARG A 6 25.06 -9.82 -57.02
C ARG A 6 24.67 -9.13 -55.74
N ARG A 7 23.48 -8.53 -55.77
CA ARG A 7 22.83 -7.85 -54.63
C ARG A 7 22.15 -8.88 -53.74
N ALA A 8 22.33 -8.66 -52.43
CA ALA A 8 21.37 -8.79 -51.33
C ALA A 8 20.32 -9.91 -51.36
N ALA A 9 20.28 -10.70 -50.28
CA ALA A 9 19.07 -10.81 -49.47
C ALA A 9 19.47 -11.16 -48.03
N PHE A 10 19.22 -10.21 -47.13
CA PHE A 10 19.14 -10.40 -45.70
C PHE A 10 18.05 -11.43 -45.39
N THR A 11 18.32 -12.38 -44.50
CA THR A 11 17.27 -13.04 -43.73
C THR A 11 17.78 -13.20 -42.31
N ALA A 12 17.36 -12.24 -41.48
CA ALA A 12 17.51 -12.28 -40.04
C ALA A 12 16.44 -13.22 -39.47
N ALA A 13 16.85 -14.24 -38.73
CA ALA A 13 15.97 -15.00 -37.86
C ALA A 13 16.29 -14.59 -36.42
N CYS A 14 15.52 -13.64 -35.90
CA CYS A 14 15.46 -13.33 -34.47
C CYS A 14 14.81 -14.50 -33.74
N ALA A 15 15.59 -15.27 -33.00
CA ALA A 15 15.09 -16.09 -31.91
C ALA A 15 15.37 -15.35 -30.59
N LEU A 16 14.59 -14.31 -30.32
CA LEU A 16 14.53 -13.68 -28.99
C LEU A 16 13.74 -14.62 -28.08
N GLY A 17 14.47 -15.53 -27.43
CA GLY A 17 13.94 -16.31 -26.32
C GLY A 17 13.67 -15.39 -25.14
N THR A 18 12.41 -15.00 -24.94
CA THR A 18 11.96 -14.37 -23.71
C THR A 18 11.91 -15.44 -22.62
N VAL A 19 12.97 -15.50 -21.81
CA VAL A 19 12.90 -16.15 -20.51
C VAL A 19 11.97 -15.27 -19.67
N LEU A 20 10.70 -15.65 -19.59
CA LEU A 20 9.78 -15.14 -18.58
C LEU A 20 10.32 -15.60 -17.22
N GLY A 21 11.14 -14.75 -16.60
CA GLY A 21 11.56 -14.92 -15.22
C GLY A 21 10.32 -14.89 -14.35
N MET A 22 9.87 -16.07 -13.91
CA MET A 22 8.95 -16.20 -12.80
C MET A 22 9.67 -15.61 -11.58
N VAL A 23 9.37 -14.34 -11.26
CA VAL A 23 9.73 -13.78 -9.96
C VAL A 23 8.97 -14.64 -8.94
N PRO A 24 9.65 -15.28 -7.98
CA PRO A 24 8.94 -15.97 -6.91
C PRO A 24 8.07 -14.92 -6.22
N ALA A 25 6.75 -15.12 -6.23
CA ALA A 25 5.87 -14.38 -5.35
C ALA A 25 6.38 -14.66 -3.94
N ALA A 26 7.05 -13.68 -3.32
CA ALA A 26 7.35 -13.77 -1.91
C ALA A 26 6.02 -14.06 -1.21
N PRO A 27 5.97 -15.02 -0.26
CA PRO A 27 4.78 -15.14 0.56
C PRO A 27 4.49 -13.74 1.10
N ALA A 28 3.28 -13.23 0.84
CA ALA A 28 2.78 -12.08 1.58
C ALA A 28 3.04 -12.43 3.04
N LEU A 29 3.87 -11.63 3.71
CA LEU A 29 4.11 -11.76 5.13
C LEU A 29 2.75 -11.48 5.76
N ALA A 30 2.05 -12.58 6.02
CA ALA A 30 0.73 -12.55 6.62
C ALA A 30 0.79 -11.77 7.91
N ASP A 31 -0.37 -11.35 8.42
CA ASP A 31 -0.47 -10.77 9.76
C ASP A 31 0.39 -11.54 10.79
N PRO A 32 0.97 -10.85 11.79
CA PRO A 32 1.71 -11.53 12.84
C PRO A 32 0.85 -12.66 13.39
N SER A 33 1.43 -13.86 13.54
CA SER A 33 0.68 -15.06 13.89
C SER A 33 -0.23 -14.81 15.11
N GLY A 34 -1.52 -15.11 14.94
CA GLY A 34 -2.55 -14.92 15.95
C GLY A 34 -3.06 -13.49 16.10
N CYS A 35 -2.71 -12.58 15.19
CA CYS A 35 -3.24 -11.22 15.17
C CYS A 35 -4.26 -11.01 14.04
N ARG A 36 -5.15 -10.05 14.26
CA ARG A 36 -6.05 -9.49 13.26
C ARG A 36 -6.03 -7.97 13.40
N LYS A 37 -6.33 -7.28 12.31
CA LYS A 37 -6.47 -5.83 12.28
C LYS A 37 -7.68 -5.44 11.45
N ASP A 38 -8.18 -4.24 11.69
CA ASP A 38 -9.32 -3.68 10.97
C ASP A 38 -9.24 -2.15 11.02
N THR A 39 -9.56 -1.48 9.92
CA THR A 39 -9.78 -0.04 9.86
C THR A 39 -11.25 0.26 10.15
N THR A 40 -11.59 0.30 11.43
CA THR A 40 -12.98 0.34 11.92
C THR A 40 -13.71 1.65 11.60
N ARG A 41 -12.99 2.76 11.38
CA ARG A 41 -13.61 4.05 11.01
C ARG A 41 -12.72 4.84 10.05
N PHE A 42 -13.37 5.57 9.16
CA PHE A 42 -12.71 6.47 8.22
C PHE A 42 -13.67 7.57 7.75
N GLY A 43 -13.22 8.82 7.74
CA GLY A 43 -14.01 9.94 7.23
C GLY A 43 -13.41 11.31 7.51
N VAL A 44 -14.28 12.31 7.49
CA VAL A 44 -13.99 13.68 7.92
C VAL A 44 -14.84 14.04 9.14
N ASN A 45 -14.26 14.75 10.10
CA ASN A 45 -14.98 15.23 11.26
C ASN A 45 -15.72 16.56 10.95
N THR A 46 -16.39 17.14 11.95
CA THR A 46 -17.13 18.40 11.80
C THR A 46 -16.26 19.61 11.47
N ASP A 47 -14.96 19.54 11.77
CA ASP A 47 -13.97 20.59 11.51
C ASP A 47 -13.31 20.41 10.13
N GLY A 48 -13.76 19.44 9.32
CA GLY A 48 -13.18 19.13 8.00
C GLY A 48 -11.86 18.34 8.07
N MET A 49 -11.44 17.89 9.25
CA MET A 49 -10.23 17.08 9.42
C MET A 49 -10.49 15.64 9.03
N LEU A 50 -9.58 15.05 8.24
CA LEU A 50 -9.56 13.62 7.99
C LEU A 50 -9.28 12.88 9.29
N TYR A 51 -9.91 11.72 9.45
CA TYR A 51 -9.59 10.78 10.50
C TYR A 51 -9.73 9.34 10.01
N ALA A 52 -8.96 8.45 10.65
CA ALA A 52 -9.15 7.01 10.56
C ALA A 52 -8.95 6.41 11.96
N THR A 53 -9.60 5.29 12.23
CA THR A 53 -9.36 4.48 13.42
C THR A 53 -9.04 3.07 12.97
N GLY A 54 -7.89 2.57 13.38
CA GLY A 54 -7.51 1.18 13.21
C GLY A 54 -7.36 0.50 14.55
N GLU A 55 -7.78 -0.76 14.60
CA GLU A 55 -7.74 -1.60 15.79
C GLU A 55 -7.05 -2.91 15.47
N GLY A 56 -6.27 -3.43 16.42
CA GLY A 56 -5.54 -4.68 16.30
C GLY A 56 -5.82 -5.58 17.50
N ASN A 57 -6.12 -6.86 17.26
CA ASN A 57 -6.35 -7.86 18.30
C ASN A 57 -5.42 -9.05 18.09
N CYS A 58 -4.70 -9.45 19.14
CA CYS A 58 -3.71 -10.53 19.10
C CYS A 58 -3.98 -11.58 20.18
N GLY A 59 -3.66 -12.85 19.88
CA GLY A 59 -3.79 -13.97 20.81
C GLY A 59 -2.61 -14.13 21.79
N THR A 60 -1.51 -13.41 21.58
CA THR A 60 -0.29 -13.51 22.41
C THR A 60 0.30 -12.14 22.72
N ARG A 61 0.89 -11.99 23.91
CA ARG A 61 1.60 -10.78 24.34
C ARG A 61 3.03 -10.79 23.80
N VAL A 62 3.22 -10.21 22.63
CA VAL A 62 4.52 -10.04 21.97
C VAL A 62 4.59 -8.59 21.51
N TYR A 63 5.79 -8.00 21.54
CA TYR A 63 5.97 -6.62 21.08
C TYR A 63 5.60 -6.51 19.59
N ARG A 64 4.70 -5.58 19.29
CA ARG A 64 4.22 -5.25 17.94
C ARG A 64 3.96 -3.76 17.83
N VAL A 65 3.88 -3.29 16.59
CA VAL A 65 3.52 -1.92 16.27
C VAL A 65 2.35 -1.97 15.28
N LEU A 66 1.17 -1.55 15.72
CA LEU A 66 0.03 -1.29 14.85
C LEU A 66 0.24 0.10 14.24
N GLU A 67 0.16 0.21 12.92
CA GLU A 67 0.23 1.47 12.21
C GLU A 67 -1.07 1.70 11.44
N VAL A 68 -1.56 2.94 11.50
CA VAL A 68 -2.75 3.39 10.78
C VAL A 68 -2.34 4.59 9.96
N GLU A 69 -2.49 4.47 8.65
CA GLU A 69 -2.23 5.51 7.67
C GLU A 69 -3.54 6.00 7.05
N ILE A 70 -3.60 7.28 6.70
CA ILE A 70 -4.56 7.82 5.72
C ILE A 70 -3.75 8.17 4.49
N LYS A 71 -4.10 7.56 3.36
CA LYS A 71 -3.34 7.66 2.11
C LYS A 71 -4.18 8.38 1.07
N GLN A 72 -3.53 9.13 0.20
CA GLN A 72 -4.16 9.68 -1.00
C GLN A 72 -4.04 8.65 -2.11
N GLN A 73 -5.16 8.31 -2.74
CA GLN A 73 -5.14 7.43 -3.90
C GLN A 73 -4.70 8.23 -5.13
N ILE A 74 -3.59 7.83 -5.74
CA ILE A 74 -3.10 8.39 -6.99
C ILE A 74 -2.78 7.27 -7.99
N ASP A 75 -3.10 7.50 -9.27
CA ASP A 75 -2.83 6.49 -10.28
C ASP A 75 -1.33 6.47 -10.67
N PHE A 76 -0.82 5.28 -10.99
CA PHE A 76 0.53 5.04 -11.55
C PHE A 76 1.73 5.41 -10.66
N GLN A 77 1.51 5.70 -9.38
CA GLN A 77 2.57 5.97 -8.40
C GLN A 77 2.21 5.37 -7.03
N PRO A 78 3.17 5.16 -6.11
CA PRO A 78 2.85 4.80 -4.74
C PRO A 78 2.00 5.88 -4.06
N ASP A 79 0.90 5.45 -3.45
CA ASP A 79 -0.02 6.35 -2.72
C ASP A 79 0.69 7.05 -1.55
N PRO A 80 0.78 8.40 -1.55
CA PRO A 80 1.45 9.12 -0.50
C PRO A 80 0.62 9.08 0.79
N VAL A 81 1.33 9.05 1.92
CA VAL A 81 0.72 9.08 3.26
C VAL A 81 0.40 10.52 3.61
N ALA A 82 -0.89 10.84 3.76
CA ALA A 82 -1.35 12.15 4.21
C ALA A 82 -1.22 12.30 5.74
N LEU A 83 -1.64 11.27 6.48
CA LEU A 83 -1.60 11.23 7.94
C LEU A 83 -1.21 9.84 8.42
N LYS A 84 -0.56 9.74 9.57
CA LYS A 84 -0.25 8.46 10.21
C LYS A 84 -0.24 8.54 11.72
N SER A 85 -0.54 7.42 12.36
CA SER A 85 -0.42 7.22 13.81
C SER A 85 -0.08 5.76 14.07
N SER A 86 0.52 5.46 15.21
CA SER A 86 0.92 4.11 15.58
C SER A 86 0.72 3.84 17.05
N ASP A 87 0.48 2.59 17.39
CA ASP A 87 0.43 2.08 18.76
C ASP A 87 1.41 0.90 18.88
N ALA A 88 2.33 0.99 19.83
CA ALA A 88 3.45 0.09 19.97
C ALA A 88 3.52 -0.48 21.39
N GLY A 89 3.57 -1.80 21.51
CA GLY A 89 3.56 -2.47 22.81
C GLY A 89 3.38 -3.97 22.73
N SER A 90 3.21 -4.60 23.89
CA SER A 90 3.05 -6.06 24.04
C SER A 90 1.64 -6.45 24.48
N ASP A 91 0.67 -5.57 24.25
CA ASP A 91 -0.72 -5.80 24.61
C ASP A 91 -1.42 -6.79 23.67
N LEU A 92 -2.60 -7.25 24.09
CA LEU A 92 -3.46 -8.07 23.23
C LEU A 92 -4.34 -7.21 22.32
N TYR A 93 -4.47 -5.92 22.64
CA TYR A 93 -5.29 -4.97 21.91
C TYR A 93 -4.45 -3.72 21.62
N TYR A 94 -4.56 -3.22 20.40
CA TYR A 94 -3.86 -2.05 19.88
C TYR A 94 -4.86 -1.11 19.24
N LYS A 95 -4.63 0.20 19.35
CA LYS A 95 -5.48 1.22 18.71
C LYS A 95 -4.68 2.46 18.34
N ALA A 96 -4.76 2.84 17.06
CA ALA A 96 -4.23 4.11 16.58
C ALA A 96 -5.31 4.89 15.82
N SER A 97 -5.23 6.22 15.85
CA SER A 97 -6.21 7.07 15.19
C SER A 97 -5.57 8.37 14.69
N PRO A 98 -4.99 8.39 13.48
CA PRO A 98 -4.54 9.63 12.87
C PRO A 98 -5.73 10.58 12.65
N THR A 99 -5.52 11.87 12.88
CA THR A 99 -6.49 12.93 12.57
C THR A 99 -5.75 14.20 12.18
N GLY A 100 -6.20 14.89 11.13
CA GLY A 100 -5.56 16.13 10.69
C GLY A 100 -6.06 16.69 9.36
N CYS A 101 -5.42 17.76 8.91
CA CYS A 101 -5.68 18.45 7.65
C CYS A 101 -4.73 18.02 6.53
N ASP A 102 -5.15 18.22 5.27
CA ASP A 102 -4.29 18.06 4.09
C ASP A 102 -4.43 19.25 3.11
N ASN A 103 -4.14 20.45 3.63
CA ASN A 103 -3.93 21.69 2.86
C ASN A 103 -5.09 22.13 1.94
N ASN A 104 -6.34 21.86 2.30
CA ASN A 104 -7.52 22.33 1.60
C ASN A 104 -7.68 21.88 0.17
N GLN A 105 -7.32 20.62 -0.07
CA GLN A 105 -7.44 20.02 -1.39
C GLN A 105 -8.46 18.89 -1.39
N ARG A 106 -9.34 18.94 -2.39
CA ARG A 106 -10.23 17.85 -2.74
C ARG A 106 -9.44 16.71 -3.36
N LYS A 107 -9.30 15.58 -2.66
CA LYS A 107 -8.61 14.38 -3.18
C LYS A 107 -9.35 13.12 -2.82
N VAL A 108 -8.92 12.00 -3.39
CA VAL A 108 -9.39 10.65 -3.05
C VAL A 108 -8.51 10.12 -1.92
N TYR A 109 -9.11 9.69 -0.82
CA TYR A 109 -8.40 9.16 0.34
C TYR A 109 -8.95 7.79 0.75
N TYR A 110 -8.13 7.00 1.42
CA TYR A 110 -8.55 5.79 2.13
C TYR A 110 -7.74 5.64 3.43
N GLY A 111 -8.34 5.04 4.45
CA GLY A 111 -7.65 4.56 5.64
C GLY A 111 -7.05 3.17 5.41
N ARG A 112 -5.86 2.95 5.96
CA ARG A 112 -5.11 1.68 5.95
C ARG A 112 -4.65 1.32 7.36
N THR A 113 -4.83 0.07 7.77
CA THR A 113 -4.33 -0.46 9.04
C THR A 113 -3.44 -1.69 8.82
N PHE A 114 -2.26 -1.73 9.44
CA PHE A 114 -1.33 -2.86 9.34
C PHE A 114 -0.46 -3.00 10.58
N PHE A 115 0.18 -4.17 10.76
CA PHE A 115 1.27 -4.32 11.72
C PHE A 115 2.62 -4.12 11.02
N GLN A 116 3.50 -3.30 11.58
CA GLN A 116 4.83 -3.08 10.99
C GLN A 116 5.61 -4.39 10.83
N GLY A 117 6.34 -4.52 9.71
CA GLY A 117 7.08 -5.73 9.37
C GLY A 117 6.24 -6.82 8.68
N HIS A 118 4.96 -6.55 8.42
CA HIS A 118 4.04 -7.45 7.71
C HIS A 118 3.49 -6.75 6.45
N THR A 119 3.13 -7.54 5.44
CA THR A 119 2.61 -7.01 4.16
C THR A 119 1.10 -6.99 4.09
N ASP A 120 0.42 -7.72 4.98
CA ASP A 120 -1.03 -7.67 5.07
C ASP A 120 -1.46 -6.33 5.65
N TYR A 121 -2.48 -5.75 5.03
CA TYR A 121 -3.13 -4.52 5.48
C TYR A 121 -4.64 -4.65 5.31
N ASP A 122 -5.38 -3.85 6.07
CA ASP A 122 -6.80 -3.64 5.87
C ASP A 122 -7.01 -2.23 5.34
N ASP A 123 -7.66 -2.11 4.18
CA ASP A 123 -7.95 -0.84 3.53
C ASP A 123 -9.46 -0.60 3.51
N THR A 124 -9.85 0.63 3.84
CA THR A 124 -11.23 1.09 3.59
C THR A 124 -11.48 1.35 2.12
N SER A 125 -12.74 1.46 1.71
CA SER A 125 -13.07 1.98 0.38
C SER A 125 -12.61 3.43 0.24
N ALA A 126 -11.96 3.73 -0.88
CA ALA A 126 -11.53 5.07 -1.19
C ALA A 126 -12.70 6.02 -1.42
N ARG A 127 -12.59 7.26 -0.92
CA ARG A 127 -13.63 8.29 -1.00
C ARG A 127 -13.03 9.66 -1.26
N VAL A 128 -13.78 10.49 -1.97
CA VAL A 128 -13.41 11.88 -2.20
C VAL A 128 -13.76 12.70 -0.96
N TYR A 129 -12.78 13.41 -0.42
CA TYR A 129 -12.98 14.36 0.68
C TYR A 129 -12.37 15.70 0.35
N ASP A 130 -13.04 16.75 0.83
CA ASP A 130 -12.47 18.09 0.99
C ASP A 130 -11.90 18.15 2.41
N VAL A 131 -10.60 18.36 2.53
CA VAL A 131 -9.86 18.14 3.78
C VAL A 131 -9.15 19.40 4.21
N CYS A 132 -9.79 19.99 5.22
CA CYS A 132 -9.64 21.35 5.70
C CYS A 132 -9.82 22.40 4.59
#